data_AF-A0A0L7QWJ6-F1
#
_entry.id   AF-A0A0L7QWJ6-F1
#
_cell.length_a   1.000
_cell.length_b   1.000
_cell.length_c   1.000
_cell.angle_alpha   90.00
_cell.angle_beta   90.00
_cell.angle_gamma   90.00
#
_symmetry.space_group_name_H-M   'P 1'
#
loop_
_entity.id
_entity.type
_entity.pdbx_description
1 polymer ?
#
loop_
_entity_poly.entity_id
_entity_poly.type
_entity_poly.pdbx_seq_one_letter_code
_entity_poly.pdbx_strand_id
1 'polypeptide(L)' 'SWPPRSPALSPLDHFLRDILKTKVYREPPTTVEDTQERIRQACATLASKTIRDLMQINLSLISR' A
#
# COMPACT_ATOMS: atom_id res chain seq x y z
N SER A 1 -10.62 -13.84 16.44
CA SER A 1 -9.93 -12.82 17.26
C SER A 1 -8.56 -12.54 16.66
N TRP A 2 -8.27 -11.30 16.26
CA TRP A 2 -6.98 -10.87 15.70
C TRP A 2 -5.92 -10.76 16.81
N PRO A 3 -4.63 -11.10 16.60
CA PRO A 3 -3.66 -11.13 17.68
C PRO A 3 -3.31 -9.71 18.18
N PRO A 4 -3.07 -9.55 19.49
CA PRO A 4 -2.69 -8.28 20.08
C PRO A 4 -1.23 -7.99 19.69
N ARG A 5 -1.02 -6.88 18.95
CA ARG A 5 0.25 -6.42 18.35
C ARG A 5 0.64 -7.12 17.05
N SER A 6 -0.11 -6.84 15.99
CA SER A 6 0.43 -6.87 14.62
C SER A 6 0.93 -5.45 14.27
N PRO A 7 2.24 -5.15 14.32
CA PRO A 7 2.74 -3.81 14.02
C PRO A 7 2.80 -3.52 12.51
N ALA A 8 2.77 -4.54 11.67
CA ALA A 8 2.64 -4.52 10.21
C ALA A 8 2.77 -6.00 9.77
N LEU A 9 1.70 -6.67 9.37
CA LEU A 9 1.76 -8.12 9.09
C LEU A 9 2.07 -8.47 7.63
N SER A 10 2.20 -7.48 6.75
CA SER A 10 2.66 -7.70 5.39
C SER A 10 3.65 -6.61 4.98
N PRO A 11 4.81 -6.96 4.38
CA PRO A 11 5.65 -6.01 3.67
C PRO A 11 4.87 -5.17 2.67
N LEU A 12 3.78 -5.71 2.11
CA LEU A 12 2.85 -5.01 1.24
C LEU A 12 2.12 -3.87 1.96
N ASP A 13 1.66 -4.09 3.19
CA ASP A 13 0.92 -3.06 3.95
C ASP A 13 1.85 -1.90 4.32
N HIS A 14 3.10 -2.21 4.69
CA HIS A 14 4.11 -1.18 4.96
C HIS A 14 4.43 -0.37 3.70
N PHE A 15 4.70 -1.07 2.59
CA PHE A 15 5.01 -0.45 1.31
C PHE A 15 3.85 0.40 0.77
N LEU A 16 2.63 -0.12 0.84
CA LEU A 16 1.43 0.61 0.43
C LEU A 16 1.22 1.85 1.28
N ARG A 17 1.41 1.75 2.61
CA ARG A 17 1.29 2.90 3.51
C ARG A 17 2.33 3.98 3.20
N ASP A 18 3.57 3.61 2.92
CA ASP A 18 4.64 4.54 2.58
C ASP A 18 4.42 5.22 1.23
N ILE A 19 3.92 4.49 0.25
CA ILE A 19 3.55 5.08 -1.05
C ILE A 19 2.37 6.01 -0.92
N LEU A 20 1.31 5.61 -0.20
CA LEU A 20 0.16 6.46 0.04
C LEU A 20 0.59 7.72 0.77
N LYS A 21 1.48 7.62 1.77
CA LYS A 21 2.05 8.81 2.42
C LYS A 21 2.76 9.73 1.44
N THR A 22 3.61 9.16 0.59
CA THR A 22 4.42 9.91 -0.37
C THR A 22 3.60 10.51 -1.50
N LYS A 23 2.50 9.87 -1.93
CA LYS A 23 1.68 10.29 -3.08
C LYS A 23 0.53 11.20 -2.67
N VAL A 24 -0.14 10.88 -1.56
CA VAL A 24 -1.34 11.61 -1.11
C VAL A 24 -0.94 12.90 -0.38
N TYR A 25 0.11 12.85 0.46
CA TYR A 25 0.57 14.00 1.24
C TYR A 25 1.80 14.72 0.65
N ARG A 26 2.15 14.45 -0.62
CA ARG A 26 3.21 15.21 -1.31
C ARG A 26 2.90 16.70 -1.33
N GLU A 27 1.63 17.01 -1.55
CA GLU A 27 1.08 18.35 -1.53
C GLU A 27 -0.01 18.41 -0.45
N PRO A 28 -0.21 19.56 0.20
CA PRO A 28 -1.28 19.72 1.19
C PRO A 28 -2.63 19.32 0.56
N PRO A 29 -3.39 18.41 1.19
CA PRO A 29 -4.73 18.09 0.69
C PRO A 29 -5.62 19.31 0.83
N THR A 30 -6.22 19.76 -0.28
CA THR A 30 -7.11 20.93 -0.32
C THR A 30 -8.55 20.56 -0.04
N THR A 31 -9.02 19.39 -0.49
CA THR A 31 -10.36 18.87 -0.19
C THR A 31 -10.35 17.36 0.07
N VAL A 32 -11.46 16.85 0.63
CA VAL A 32 -11.64 15.42 0.87
C VAL A 32 -11.69 14.66 -0.46
N GLU A 33 -12.33 15.23 -1.47
CA GLU A 33 -12.48 14.64 -2.80
C GLU A 33 -11.12 14.49 -3.51
N ASP A 34 -10.27 15.53 -3.44
CA ASP A 34 -8.91 15.50 -3.99
C ASP A 34 -8.06 14.46 -3.27
N THR A 35 -8.18 14.37 -1.94
CA THR A 35 -7.50 13.33 -1.15
C THR A 35 -7.94 11.93 -1.57
N GLN A 36 -9.25 11.70 -1.74
CA GLN A 36 -9.78 10.42 -2.20
C GLN A 36 -9.30 10.09 -3.62
N GLU A 37 -9.26 11.06 -4.52
CA GLU A 37 -8.81 10.85 -5.88
C GLU A 37 -7.32 10.50 -5.94
N ARG A 38 -6.48 11.19 -5.16
CA ARG A 38 -5.06 10.84 -5.01
C ARG A 38 -4.85 9.43 -4.49
N ILE A 39 -5.67 8.96 -3.55
CA ILE A 39 -5.65 7.57 -3.07
C ILE A 39 -5.99 6.61 -4.21
N ARG A 40 -7.07 6.87 -4.97
CA ARG A 40 -7.45 6.03 -6.12
C ARG A 40 -6.35 5.98 -7.18
N GLN A 41 -5.76 7.12 -7.53
CA GLN A 41 -4.65 7.20 -8.49
C GLN A 41 -3.39 6.48 -8.00
N ALA A 42 -3.04 6.63 -6.73
CA ALA A 42 -1.90 5.92 -6.12
C ALA A 42 -2.11 4.40 -6.17
N CYS A 43 -3.32 3.93 -5.83
CA CYS A 43 -3.68 2.51 -5.92
C CYS A 43 -3.70 1.99 -7.36
N ALA A 44 -4.25 2.75 -8.32
CA ALA A 44 -4.28 2.39 -9.73
C ALA A 44 -2.87 2.29 -10.32
N THR A 45 -1.96 3.19 -9.93
CA THR A 45 -0.53 3.13 -10.32
C THR A 45 0.16 1.89 -9.76
N LEU A 46 -0.25 1.42 -8.58
CA LEU A 46 0.34 0.26 -7.92
C LEU A 46 -0.19 -1.09 -8.43
N ALA A 47 -1.44 -1.10 -8.89
CA ALA A 47 -2.23 -2.31 -9.11
C ALA A 47 -1.67 -3.29 -10.14
N SER A 48 -0.87 -2.84 -11.12
CA SER A 48 -0.62 -3.66 -12.30
C SER A 48 0.65 -4.52 -12.21
N LYS A 49 1.75 -3.97 -11.70
CA LYS A 49 3.07 -4.62 -11.76
C LYS A 49 3.57 -5.00 -10.37
N THR A 50 3.55 -4.04 -9.46
CA THR A 50 4.15 -4.18 -8.14
C THR A 50 3.41 -5.15 -7.24
N ILE A 51 2.06 -5.19 -7.27
CA ILE A 51 1.29 -6.15 -6.46
C ILE A 51 1.56 -7.59 -6.92
N ARG A 52 1.69 -7.83 -8.23
CA ARG A 52 1.99 -9.17 -8.77
C ARG A 52 3.38 -9.63 -8.35
N ASP A 53 4.38 -8.77 -8.48
CA ASP A 53 5.76 -9.08 -8.11
C ASP A 53 5.90 -9.32 -6.59
N LEU A 54 5.24 -8.51 -5.76
CA LEU A 54 5.24 -8.68 -4.31
C LEU A 54 4.50 -9.94 -3.85
N MET A 55 3.37 -10.30 -4.48
CA MET A 55 2.68 -11.57 -4.21
C MET A 55 3.55 -12.77 -4.59
N GLN A 56 4.27 -12.69 -5.70
CA GLN A 56 5.14 -13.76 -6.17
C GLN A 56 6.34 -13.98 -5.22
N ILE A 57 6.95 -12.91 -4.73
CA ILE A 57 8.04 -12.95 -3.75
C ILE A 57 7.53 -13.52 -2.41
N ASN A 58 6.37 -13.07 -1.93
CA ASN A 58 5.81 -13.54 -0.66
C ASN A 58 5.46 -15.03 -0.70
N LEU A 59 4.86 -15.51 -1.80
CA LEU A 59 4.61 -16.94 -2.03
C LEU A 59 5.91 -17.77 -2.04
N SER A 60 6.98 -17.24 -2.63
CA SER A 60 8.28 -17.92 -2.67
C SER A 60 8.99 -18.00 -1.30
N LEU A 61 8.71 -17.06 -0.40
CA LEU A 61 9.25 -17.02 0.96
C LEU A 61 8.46 -17.91 1.94
N ILE A 62 7.16 -18.12 1.70
CA ILE A 62 6.31 -19.02 2.49
C ILE A 62 6.54 -20.49 2.10
N SER A 63 7.03 -20.75 0.88
CA SER A 63 7.28 -22.10 0.35
C SER A 63 8.70 -22.66 0.61
N ARG A 64 9.53 -21.99 1.42
CA ARG A 64 10.88 -22.45 1.80
C ARG A 64 10.97 -22.83 3.26
#